data_AF-A0A4S2MRT4-F1
#
_entry.id   AF-A0A4S2MRT4-F1
#
_cell.length_a   1.000
_cell.length_b   1.000
_cell.length_c   1.000
_cell.angle_alpha   90.00
_cell.angle_beta   90.00
_cell.angle_gamma   90.00
#
_symmetry.space_group_name_H-M   'P 1'
#
loop_
_entity.id
_entity.type
_entity.pdbx_description
1 polymer ?
#
loop_
_entity_poly.entity_id
_entity_poly.type
_entity_poly.pdbx_seq_one_letter_code
_entity_poly.pdbx_strand_id
1 'polypeptide(L)'
;MHFATTTSLLLTALTTLTTAIALPNPQSAHGDGAENEQGPVSFLWPHDRAWKDEDDNTGPCGSRQLANENRTDFPLMNGAVALTILDDAADVFLRISYKENPIAQSDFVSLSADIESLDAGHQCYNHFTIPRDVEAGDVATLQLEYRAEDDGKIVSHYACADITFVPNSQFTKSIPCFNVTSEEFVEKKDEESAAVGVRVQGVLMGAVMAARL
;
A
#
# COMPACT_ATOMS: atom_id res chain seq x y z
N MET A 1 54.46 14.63 -68.43
CA MET A 1 55.03 13.96 -67.23
C MET A 1 54.43 14.67 -66.03
N HIS A 2 53.54 14.02 -65.28
CA HIS A 2 52.80 14.65 -64.18
C HIS A 2 53.25 14.07 -62.83
N PHE A 3 53.32 14.94 -61.82
CA PHE A 3 53.85 14.65 -60.49
C PHE A 3 52.84 13.90 -59.62
N ALA A 4 53.35 13.07 -58.71
CA ALA A 4 52.57 12.45 -57.64
C ALA A 4 52.64 13.31 -56.37
N THR A 5 51.50 13.47 -55.69
CA THR A 5 51.41 14.08 -54.36
C THR A 5 50.90 13.06 -53.35
N THR A 6 51.71 12.80 -52.33
CA THR A 6 51.36 11.94 -51.19
C THR A 6 50.68 12.75 -50.09
N THR A 7 49.52 12.29 -49.61
CA THR A 7 48.82 12.88 -48.46
C THR A 7 49.03 12.00 -47.24
N SER A 8 49.57 12.57 -46.16
CA SER A 8 49.79 11.88 -44.88
C SER A 8 48.60 12.10 -43.96
N LEU A 9 48.09 11.04 -43.34
CA LEU A 9 46.94 11.07 -42.45
C LEU A 9 47.42 10.92 -40.99
N LEU A 10 47.28 11.98 -40.17
CA LEU A 10 47.52 11.86 -38.72
C LEU A 10 46.31 11.22 -38.04
N LEU A 11 46.57 10.22 -37.20
CA LEU A 11 45.57 9.54 -36.39
C LEU A 11 45.68 10.02 -34.94
N THR A 12 44.73 10.83 -34.48
CA THR A 12 44.65 11.26 -33.07
C THR A 12 43.76 10.30 -32.29
N ALA A 13 44.36 9.54 -31.36
CA ALA A 13 43.63 8.70 -30.42
C ALA A 13 42.99 9.53 -29.30
N LEU A 14 41.70 9.33 -29.04
CA LEU A 14 40.94 10.02 -28.00
C LEU A 14 40.58 9.02 -26.90
N THR A 15 41.22 9.09 -25.74
CA THR A 15 40.94 8.21 -24.59
C THR A 15 39.80 8.76 -23.76
N THR A 16 38.66 8.07 -23.75
CA THR A 16 37.51 8.40 -22.90
C THR A 16 37.68 7.82 -21.49
N LEU A 17 37.50 8.67 -20.49
CA LEU A 17 37.57 8.29 -19.07
C LEU A 17 36.15 8.07 -18.53
N THR A 18 35.72 6.82 -18.37
CA THR A 18 34.39 6.48 -17.82
C THR A 18 34.41 6.46 -16.29
N THR A 19 33.81 7.47 -15.66
CA THR A 19 33.49 7.43 -14.22
C THR A 19 32.23 6.61 -13.98
N ALA A 20 32.35 5.52 -13.23
CA ALA A 20 31.20 4.73 -12.81
C ALA A 20 30.42 5.47 -11.72
N ILE A 21 29.18 5.86 -12.03
CA ILE A 21 28.24 6.42 -11.05
C ILE A 21 27.55 5.22 -10.37
N ALA A 22 27.82 5.02 -9.08
CA ALA A 22 27.03 4.11 -8.26
C ALA A 22 25.65 4.76 -8.02
N LEU A 23 24.60 4.17 -8.58
CA LEU A 23 23.23 4.58 -8.27
C LEU A 23 22.91 4.19 -6.82
N PRO A 24 22.28 5.07 -6.03
CA PRO A 24 21.79 4.69 -4.71
C PRO A 24 20.73 3.59 -4.86
N ASN A 25 20.93 2.50 -4.14
CA ASN A 25 19.94 1.43 -4.06
C ASN A 25 18.77 1.93 -3.20
N PRO A 26 17.53 2.04 -3.72
CA PRO A 26 16.39 2.36 -2.89
C PRO A 26 16.13 1.18 -1.96
N GLN A 27 16.60 1.28 -0.72
CA GLN A 27 16.04 0.47 0.35
C GLN A 27 14.58 0.89 0.50
N SER A 28 13.66 -0.03 0.23
CA SER A 28 12.24 0.22 0.46
C SER A 28 12.03 0.35 1.96
N ALA A 29 11.98 1.60 2.44
CA ALA A 29 11.48 1.93 3.76
C ALA A 29 9.96 1.75 3.70
N HIS A 30 9.48 0.61 4.18
CA HIS A 30 8.05 0.39 4.32
C HIS A 30 7.54 1.23 5.50
N GLY A 31 6.87 2.35 5.21
CA GLY A 31 6.03 3.07 6.17
C GLY A 31 6.49 4.45 6.66
N ASP A 32 7.44 5.13 6.02
CA ASP A 32 7.86 6.49 6.41
C ASP A 32 7.70 7.46 5.21
N GLY A 33 6.69 8.34 5.25
CA GLY A 33 6.40 9.37 4.24
C GLY A 33 5.23 9.08 3.29
N ALA A 34 4.66 7.87 3.31
CA ALA A 34 3.54 7.46 2.44
C ALA A 34 2.16 7.94 2.94
N GLU A 35 2.07 8.34 4.21
CA GLU A 35 0.86 8.86 4.85
C GLU A 35 0.32 10.15 4.21
N ASN A 36 1.13 10.83 3.39
CA ASN A 36 0.75 12.05 2.67
C ASN A 36 0.30 11.78 1.21
N GLU A 37 0.25 10.52 0.77
CA GLU A 37 -0.08 10.13 -0.61
C GLU A 37 -1.42 9.37 -0.74
N GLN A 38 -2.14 9.17 0.36
CA GLN A 38 -3.42 8.44 0.39
C GLN A 38 -4.33 8.89 1.54
N GLY A 39 -5.65 8.65 1.39
CA GLY A 39 -6.62 8.85 2.47
C GLY A 39 -6.63 7.72 3.52
N PRO A 40 -7.52 7.80 4.52
CA PRO A 40 -7.58 6.86 5.64
C PRO A 40 -7.69 5.39 5.21
N VAL A 41 -8.42 5.11 4.14
CA VAL A 41 -8.46 3.80 3.47
C VAL A 41 -8.18 3.95 1.98
N SER A 42 -7.27 3.13 1.46
CA SER A 42 -6.86 3.09 0.04
C SER A 42 -6.77 1.65 -0.48
N PHE A 43 -6.76 1.49 -1.80
CA PHE A 43 -6.47 0.21 -2.43
C PHE A 43 -4.95 -0.02 -2.51
N LEU A 44 -4.45 -0.99 -1.74
CA LEU A 44 -3.13 -1.60 -1.97
C LEU A 44 -3.10 -2.37 -3.30
N TRP A 45 -4.21 -3.00 -3.67
CA TRP A 45 -4.40 -3.64 -4.98
C TRP A 45 -5.88 -3.83 -5.34
N PRO A 46 -6.31 -3.57 -6.58
CA PRO A 46 -5.60 -2.88 -7.66
C PRO A 46 -5.24 -1.42 -7.31
N HIS A 47 -4.23 -0.82 -7.92
CA HIS A 47 -3.78 0.52 -7.52
C HIS A 47 -4.84 1.60 -7.82
N ASP A 48 -4.98 2.55 -6.89
CA ASP A 48 -5.88 3.69 -6.99
C ASP A 48 -5.56 4.66 -8.15
N ARG A 49 -6.56 5.44 -8.55
CA ARG A 49 -6.34 6.74 -9.22
C ARG A 49 -5.62 7.68 -8.25
N ALA A 50 -4.89 8.67 -8.78
CA ALA A 50 -4.12 9.57 -7.92
C ALA A 50 -5.03 10.29 -6.90
N TRP A 51 -4.76 10.05 -5.63
CA TRP A 51 -5.46 10.66 -4.49
C TRP A 51 -5.06 12.13 -4.32
N LYS A 52 -5.99 12.90 -3.74
CA LYS A 52 -5.75 14.22 -3.17
C LYS A 52 -6.74 14.48 -2.05
N ASP A 53 -6.25 15.01 -0.95
CA ASP A 53 -7.03 15.56 0.16
C ASP A 53 -8.25 16.38 -0.29
N GLU A 54 -8.05 17.36 -1.18
CA GLU A 54 -9.16 18.25 -1.61
C GLU A 54 -10.16 17.60 -2.59
N ASP A 55 -9.99 16.32 -2.94
CA ASP A 55 -10.86 15.55 -3.82
C ASP A 55 -11.49 14.33 -3.15
N ASP A 56 -10.88 13.77 -2.11
CA ASP A 56 -11.21 12.42 -1.60
C ASP A 56 -12.61 12.30 -1.00
N ASN A 57 -13.10 13.39 -0.43
CA ASN A 57 -14.44 13.62 0.09
C ASN A 57 -15.52 13.72 -1.03
N THR A 58 -15.10 13.74 -2.31
CA THR A 58 -15.99 13.95 -3.47
C THR A 58 -16.21 12.67 -4.28
N GLY A 59 -17.43 12.14 -4.18
CA GLY A 59 -17.86 10.99 -4.96
C GLY A 59 -17.93 11.25 -6.48
N PRO A 60 -17.77 10.21 -7.32
CA PRO A 60 -17.68 8.81 -6.92
C PRO A 60 -16.26 8.32 -6.60
N CYS A 61 -15.21 9.01 -7.01
CA CYS A 61 -13.86 8.42 -7.06
C CYS A 61 -12.79 9.10 -6.21
N GLY A 62 -13.14 10.15 -5.45
CA GLY A 62 -12.17 10.85 -4.60
C GLY A 62 -11.01 11.50 -5.36
N SER A 63 -11.19 11.72 -6.67
CA SER A 63 -10.13 12.12 -7.58
C SER A 63 -10.72 12.78 -8.82
N ARG A 64 -10.05 13.84 -9.29
CA ARG A 64 -10.32 14.48 -10.60
C ARG A 64 -9.86 13.65 -11.80
N GLN A 65 -9.20 12.51 -11.59
CA GLN A 65 -8.80 11.61 -12.68
C GLN A 65 -9.99 10.81 -13.21
N LEU A 66 -10.18 10.85 -14.53
CA LEU A 66 -11.00 9.88 -15.25
C LEU A 66 -10.27 8.55 -15.38
N ALA A 67 -11.00 7.50 -15.76
CA ALA A 67 -10.37 6.22 -16.06
C ALA A 67 -9.41 6.39 -17.24
N ASN A 68 -8.23 5.79 -17.13
CA ASN A 68 -7.18 5.89 -18.14
C ASN A 68 -6.86 4.52 -18.77
N GLU A 69 -5.94 4.50 -19.74
CA GLU A 69 -5.56 3.28 -20.46
C GLU A 69 -4.68 2.32 -19.62
N ASN A 70 -4.05 2.80 -18.53
CA ASN A 70 -3.18 2.01 -17.65
C ASN A 70 -3.98 1.26 -16.56
N ARG A 71 -5.03 0.55 -16.97
CA ARG A 71 -5.84 -0.26 -16.06
C ARG A 71 -5.07 -1.46 -15.53
N THR A 72 -5.41 -1.91 -14.32
CA THR A 72 -4.81 -3.12 -13.74
C THR A 72 -5.49 -4.37 -14.29
N ASP A 73 -4.70 -5.34 -14.77
CA ASP A 73 -5.21 -6.69 -15.09
C ASP A 73 -5.90 -7.31 -13.87
N PHE A 74 -7.18 -7.67 -14.00
CA PHE A 74 -7.96 -8.29 -12.94
C PHE A 74 -8.52 -9.64 -13.44
N PRO A 75 -8.29 -10.76 -12.74
CA PRO A 75 -8.68 -12.06 -13.26
C PRO A 75 -10.19 -12.27 -13.18
N LEU A 76 -10.78 -12.83 -14.25
CA LEU A 76 -12.23 -13.14 -14.34
C LEU A 76 -12.73 -14.07 -13.21
N MET A 77 -11.85 -14.89 -12.62
CA MET A 77 -12.15 -15.70 -11.43
C MET A 77 -11.08 -15.48 -10.36
N ASN A 78 -11.43 -15.65 -9.08
CA ASN A 78 -10.50 -15.57 -7.94
C ASN A 78 -9.71 -14.25 -7.86
N GLY A 79 -10.28 -13.16 -8.38
CA GLY A 79 -9.80 -11.80 -8.11
C GLY A 79 -10.00 -11.42 -6.63
N ALA A 80 -9.25 -10.41 -6.20
CA ALA A 80 -9.27 -9.91 -4.84
C ALA A 80 -9.05 -8.39 -4.83
N VAL A 81 -9.39 -7.74 -3.72
CA VAL A 81 -9.08 -6.35 -3.40
C VAL A 81 -8.30 -6.37 -2.11
N ALA A 82 -7.10 -5.78 -2.10
CA ALA A 82 -6.30 -5.57 -0.91
C ALA A 82 -6.35 -4.07 -0.55
N LEU A 83 -6.58 -3.77 0.72
CA LEU A 83 -6.67 -2.41 1.25
C LEU A 83 -5.49 -2.10 2.18
N THR A 84 -5.10 -0.83 2.22
CA THR A 84 -4.32 -0.24 3.31
C THR A 84 -5.26 0.66 4.11
N ILE A 85 -5.27 0.50 5.43
CA ILE A 85 -6.10 1.25 6.36
C ILE A 85 -5.13 1.95 7.32
N LEU A 86 -4.99 3.27 7.18
CA LEU A 86 -4.14 4.08 8.05
C LEU A 86 -4.86 4.41 9.36
N ASP A 87 -6.13 4.79 9.26
CA ASP A 87 -7.02 5.12 10.37
C ASP A 87 -8.35 4.37 10.23
N ASP A 88 -9.03 4.17 11.35
CA ASP A 88 -10.26 3.38 11.42
C ASP A 88 -11.40 3.98 10.58
N ALA A 89 -12.16 3.11 9.91
CA ALA A 89 -13.29 3.49 9.07
C ALA A 89 -14.54 2.67 9.36
N ALA A 90 -15.71 3.24 9.05
CA ALA A 90 -17.02 2.62 9.20
C ALA A 90 -17.87 2.78 7.93
N ASP A 91 -18.99 2.07 7.86
CA ASP A 91 -19.92 2.09 6.71
C ASP A 91 -19.17 1.88 5.37
N VAL A 92 -18.39 0.80 5.26
CA VAL A 92 -17.47 0.56 4.13
C VAL A 92 -18.12 -0.30 3.03
N PHE A 93 -18.10 0.21 1.79
CA PHE A 93 -18.70 -0.41 0.62
C PHE A 93 -17.65 -0.63 -0.48
N LEU A 94 -17.46 -1.90 -0.88
CA LEU A 94 -16.79 -2.22 -2.14
C LEU A 94 -17.83 -2.34 -3.25
N ARG A 95 -17.70 -1.49 -4.27
CA ARG A 95 -18.60 -1.40 -5.42
C ARG A 95 -17.84 -1.54 -6.73
N ILE A 96 -18.56 -1.76 -7.83
CA ILE A 96 -18.01 -1.87 -9.17
C ILE A 96 -18.91 -1.16 -10.19
N SER A 97 -18.31 -0.49 -11.16
CA SER A 97 -18.99 -0.05 -12.38
C SER A 97 -18.38 -0.72 -13.60
N TYR A 98 -19.23 -1.27 -14.47
CA TYR A 98 -18.86 -1.83 -15.78
C TYR A 98 -18.91 -0.77 -16.90
N LYS A 99 -18.98 0.52 -16.54
CA LYS A 99 -18.78 1.61 -17.50
C LYS A 99 -17.29 1.87 -17.65
N GLU A 100 -16.88 2.21 -18.88
CA GLU A 100 -15.51 2.64 -19.16
C GLU A 100 -15.13 3.89 -18.34
N ASN A 101 -16.04 4.87 -18.24
CA ASN A 101 -15.86 6.10 -17.48
C ASN A 101 -17.10 6.39 -16.61
N PRO A 102 -17.18 5.82 -15.39
CA PRO A 102 -18.24 6.18 -14.45
C PRO A 102 -17.99 7.59 -13.90
N ILE A 103 -19.07 8.37 -13.79
CA ILE A 103 -19.05 9.78 -13.36
C ILE A 103 -20.09 10.11 -12.29
N ALA A 104 -20.94 9.15 -11.91
CA ALA A 104 -21.96 9.31 -10.88
C ALA A 104 -22.01 8.09 -9.95
N GLN A 105 -22.41 8.28 -8.69
CA GLN A 105 -22.56 7.18 -7.72
C GLN A 105 -23.54 6.10 -8.20
N SER A 106 -24.55 6.48 -8.97
CA SER A 106 -25.51 5.56 -9.61
C SER A 106 -24.93 4.68 -10.73
N ASP A 107 -23.67 4.90 -11.11
CA ASP A 107 -22.98 4.05 -12.10
C ASP A 107 -22.42 2.77 -11.47
N PHE A 108 -22.42 2.68 -10.14
CA PHE A 108 -21.81 1.60 -9.36
C PHE A 108 -22.86 0.68 -8.72
N VAL A 109 -22.53 -0.61 -8.65
CA VAL A 109 -23.30 -1.65 -7.95
C VAL A 109 -22.42 -2.34 -6.90
N SER A 110 -23.01 -2.89 -5.83
CA SER A 110 -22.24 -3.59 -4.79
C SER A 110 -21.48 -4.79 -5.37
N LEU A 111 -20.19 -4.91 -5.03
CA LEU A 111 -19.31 -6.01 -5.44
C LEU A 111 -19.20 -7.10 -4.36
N SER A 112 -19.28 -6.69 -3.09
CA SER A 112 -19.33 -7.56 -1.91
C SER A 112 -20.57 -7.25 -1.05
N ALA A 113 -20.68 -7.94 0.08
CA ALA A 113 -21.47 -7.44 1.20
C ALA A 113 -20.81 -6.19 1.80
N ASP A 114 -21.61 -5.38 2.48
CA ASP A 114 -21.17 -4.18 3.19
C ASP A 114 -20.32 -4.57 4.41
N ILE A 115 -19.34 -3.74 4.76
CA ILE A 115 -18.37 -3.96 5.84
C ILE A 115 -18.64 -2.91 6.93
N GLU A 116 -18.97 -3.37 8.15
CA GLU A 116 -19.40 -2.48 9.24
C GLU A 116 -18.27 -1.56 9.73
N SER A 117 -17.07 -2.11 9.93
CA SER A 117 -15.87 -1.37 10.32
C SER A 117 -14.59 -1.96 9.71
N LEU A 118 -13.56 -1.12 9.63
CA LEU A 118 -12.18 -1.46 9.32
C LEU A 118 -11.29 -0.82 10.39
N ASP A 119 -10.46 -1.63 11.04
CA ASP A 119 -9.43 -1.17 11.96
C ASP A 119 -8.10 -0.98 11.20
N ALA A 120 -7.27 -0.03 11.63
CA ALA A 120 -5.96 0.26 11.02
C ALA A 120 -5.11 -1.01 10.76
N GLY A 121 -4.49 -1.11 9.58
CA GLY A 121 -3.73 -2.27 9.11
C GLY A 121 -3.94 -2.58 7.62
N HIS A 122 -4.08 -3.86 7.29
CA HIS A 122 -4.37 -4.34 5.94
C HIS A 122 -5.51 -5.35 5.96
N GLN A 123 -6.39 -5.29 4.96
CA GLN A 123 -7.46 -6.28 4.79
C GLN A 123 -7.57 -6.70 3.32
N CYS A 124 -7.79 -7.99 3.07
CA CYS A 124 -8.05 -8.52 1.75
C CYS A 124 -9.47 -9.11 1.64
N TYR A 125 -10.16 -8.70 0.57
CA TYR A 125 -11.49 -9.17 0.17
C TYR A 125 -11.37 -9.94 -1.14
N ASN A 126 -12.07 -11.06 -1.27
CA ASN A 126 -11.99 -11.93 -2.44
C ASN A 126 -13.33 -12.66 -2.68
N HIS A 127 -13.35 -13.63 -3.58
CA HIS A 127 -14.55 -14.41 -3.93
C HIS A 127 -15.73 -13.57 -4.48
N PHE A 128 -15.42 -12.45 -5.14
CA PHE A 128 -16.42 -11.64 -5.84
C PHE A 128 -17.12 -12.44 -6.95
N THR A 129 -18.42 -12.17 -7.14
CA THR A 129 -19.20 -12.75 -8.24
C THR A 129 -19.24 -11.78 -9.41
N ILE A 130 -18.40 -12.03 -10.43
CA ILE A 130 -18.45 -11.28 -11.69
C ILE A 130 -19.64 -11.80 -12.54
N PRO A 131 -20.46 -10.92 -13.17
CA PRO A 131 -21.52 -11.32 -14.09
C PRO A 131 -21.00 -12.17 -15.25
N ARG A 132 -21.84 -13.08 -15.75
CA ARG A 132 -21.43 -14.09 -16.77
C ARG A 132 -21.24 -13.52 -18.19
N ASP A 133 -21.71 -12.30 -18.39
CA ASP A 133 -21.64 -11.50 -19.61
C ASP A 133 -20.41 -10.58 -19.66
N VAL A 134 -19.58 -10.58 -18.61
CA VAL A 134 -18.25 -9.95 -18.61
C VAL A 134 -17.22 -10.90 -19.20
N GLU A 135 -16.51 -10.45 -20.24
CA GLU A 135 -15.49 -11.19 -20.96
C GLU A 135 -14.07 -10.61 -20.76
N ALA A 136 -13.06 -11.30 -21.31
CA ALA A 136 -11.69 -10.82 -21.26
C ALA A 136 -11.48 -9.62 -22.21
N GLY A 137 -10.89 -8.55 -21.70
CA GLY A 137 -10.75 -7.26 -22.38
C GLY A 137 -11.81 -6.24 -21.99
N ASP A 138 -12.90 -6.65 -21.32
CA ASP A 138 -13.84 -5.70 -20.73
C ASP A 138 -13.18 -4.89 -19.61
N VAL A 139 -13.67 -3.66 -19.43
CA VAL A 139 -13.13 -2.72 -18.46
C VAL A 139 -14.15 -2.42 -17.36
N ALA A 140 -13.65 -2.18 -16.17
CA ALA A 140 -14.45 -1.74 -15.04
C ALA A 140 -13.67 -0.76 -14.15
N THR A 141 -14.39 -0.12 -13.24
CA THR A 141 -13.84 0.68 -12.14
C THR A 141 -14.32 0.06 -10.84
N LEU A 142 -13.40 -0.35 -9.97
CA LEU A 142 -13.70 -0.66 -8.58
C LEU A 142 -13.82 0.65 -7.81
N GLN A 143 -14.76 0.71 -6.88
CA GLN A 143 -14.94 1.85 -5.98
C GLN A 143 -14.91 1.36 -4.54
N LEU A 144 -14.23 2.14 -3.70
CA LEU A 144 -14.28 2.09 -2.25
C LEU A 144 -15.01 3.36 -1.80
N GLU A 145 -16.07 3.19 -1.01
CA GLU A 145 -16.82 4.27 -0.34
C GLU A 145 -16.82 3.94 1.15
N TYR A 146 -16.45 4.88 2.00
CA TYR A 146 -16.37 4.67 3.45
C TYR A 146 -16.58 5.97 4.23
N ARG A 147 -16.62 5.87 5.55
CA ARG A 147 -16.69 7.01 6.47
C ARG A 147 -15.57 6.94 7.49
N ALA A 148 -14.84 8.03 7.64
CA ALA A 148 -13.75 8.19 8.59
C ALA A 148 -13.82 9.60 9.24
N GLU A 149 -12.98 9.86 10.23
CA GLU A 149 -12.85 11.20 10.81
C GLU A 149 -11.95 12.09 9.93
N ASP A 150 -12.47 13.27 9.59
CA ASP A 150 -11.78 14.35 8.90
C ASP A 150 -12.12 15.66 9.61
N ASP A 151 -11.08 16.38 10.07
CA ASP A 151 -11.20 17.66 10.79
C ASP A 151 -12.25 17.62 11.94
N GLY A 152 -12.27 16.53 12.71
CA GLY A 152 -13.18 16.29 13.83
C GLY A 152 -14.63 15.96 13.43
N LYS A 153 -14.87 15.51 12.18
CA LYS A 153 -16.20 15.15 11.66
C LYS A 153 -16.17 13.82 10.93
N ILE A 154 -17.21 13.01 11.09
CA ILE A 154 -17.38 11.79 10.29
C ILE A 154 -17.96 12.12 8.93
N VAL A 155 -17.11 12.18 7.91
CA VAL A 155 -17.45 12.48 6.50
C VAL A 155 -17.48 11.21 5.66
N SER A 156 -17.67 11.33 4.35
CA SER A 156 -17.59 10.20 3.40
C SER A 156 -16.41 10.38 2.47
N HIS A 157 -15.54 9.38 2.39
CA HIS A 157 -14.39 9.35 1.49
C HIS A 157 -14.62 8.32 0.38
N TYR A 158 -13.92 8.52 -0.73
CA TYR A 158 -14.04 7.72 -1.94
C TYR A 158 -12.66 7.43 -2.52
N ALA A 159 -12.51 6.24 -3.09
CA ALA A 159 -11.35 5.88 -3.92
C ALA A 159 -11.80 5.00 -5.08
N CYS A 160 -11.05 5.00 -6.19
CA CYS A 160 -11.35 4.20 -7.37
C CYS A 160 -10.09 3.58 -7.96
N ALA A 161 -10.18 2.30 -8.30
CA ALA A 161 -9.14 1.56 -8.99
C ALA A 161 -9.66 1.01 -10.34
N ASP A 162 -9.01 1.35 -11.44
CA ASP A 162 -9.44 0.96 -12.79
C ASP A 162 -8.87 -0.41 -13.19
N ILE A 163 -9.72 -1.28 -13.71
CA ILE A 163 -9.36 -2.66 -14.07
C ILE A 163 -9.74 -3.04 -15.51
N THR A 164 -8.96 -3.95 -16.08
CA THR A 164 -9.31 -4.69 -17.30
C THR A 164 -9.39 -6.17 -16.96
N PHE A 165 -10.48 -6.83 -17.33
CA PHE A 165 -10.66 -8.25 -17.07
C PHE A 165 -9.74 -9.10 -17.95
N VAL A 166 -9.02 -10.04 -17.34
CA VAL A 166 -8.13 -10.97 -18.05
C VAL A 166 -8.49 -12.43 -17.76
N PRO A 167 -8.20 -13.37 -18.69
CA PRO A 167 -8.34 -14.80 -18.41
C PRO A 167 -7.39 -15.21 -17.28
N ASN A 168 -7.82 -16.11 -16.41
CA ASN A 168 -6.98 -16.64 -15.32
C ASN A 168 -5.65 -17.24 -15.79
N SER A 169 -5.57 -17.74 -17.03
CA SER A 169 -4.33 -18.25 -17.62
C SER A 169 -3.31 -17.18 -17.99
N GLN A 170 -3.71 -15.90 -18.04
CA GLN A 170 -2.86 -14.74 -18.32
C GLN A 170 -2.50 -13.97 -17.04
N PHE A 171 -3.27 -14.15 -15.96
CA PHE A 171 -3.00 -13.50 -14.67
C PHE A 171 -1.86 -14.21 -13.93
N THR A 172 -0.66 -13.62 -13.96
CA THR A 172 0.57 -14.16 -13.36
C THR A 172 1.06 -13.39 -12.13
N LYS A 173 0.36 -12.31 -11.75
CA LYS A 173 0.70 -11.45 -10.62
C LYS A 173 0.31 -12.12 -9.29
N SER A 174 1.14 -11.99 -8.27
CA SER A 174 0.73 -12.30 -6.89
C SER A 174 0.01 -11.07 -6.32
N ILE A 175 -1.26 -11.22 -5.95
CA ILE A 175 -1.98 -10.17 -5.22
C ILE A 175 -1.45 -10.13 -3.79
N PRO A 176 -1.14 -8.97 -3.20
CA PRO A 176 -0.72 -8.83 -1.79
C PRO A 176 -1.92 -9.00 -0.86
N CYS A 177 -2.54 -10.19 -0.88
CA CYS A 177 -3.77 -10.49 -0.17
C CYS A 177 -3.47 -11.09 1.21
N PHE A 178 -3.49 -10.25 2.24
CA PHE A 178 -3.32 -10.63 3.65
C PHE A 178 -4.15 -9.71 4.55
N ASN A 179 -4.45 -10.19 5.76
CA ASN A 179 -5.23 -9.48 6.76
C ASN A 179 -4.39 -9.39 8.05
N VAL A 180 -4.18 -8.17 8.55
CA VAL A 180 -3.49 -7.87 9.83
C VAL A 180 -4.03 -6.56 10.39
N THR A 181 -4.04 -6.40 11.71
CA THR A 181 -4.35 -5.11 12.36
C THR A 181 -3.11 -4.53 13.03
N SER A 182 -3.02 -3.21 13.14
CA SER A 182 -1.88 -2.49 13.70
C SER A 182 -1.68 -2.79 15.19
N GLU A 183 -2.77 -3.06 15.92
CA GLU A 183 -2.75 -3.44 17.35
C GLU A 183 -1.96 -4.74 17.60
N GLU A 184 -1.85 -5.65 16.63
CA GLU A 184 -1.06 -6.87 16.74
C GLU A 184 0.46 -6.61 16.81
N PHE A 185 0.90 -5.40 16.46
CA PHE A 185 2.31 -4.99 16.39
C PHE A 185 2.77 -4.09 17.55
N VAL A 186 2.00 -4.00 18.64
CA VAL A 186 2.45 -3.27 19.85
C VAL A 186 3.79 -3.82 20.33
N GLU A 187 4.84 -3.00 20.22
CA GLU A 187 6.16 -3.31 20.77
C GLU A 187 6.01 -3.65 22.26
N LYS A 188 6.54 -4.82 22.65
CA LYS A 188 6.65 -5.15 24.07
C LYS A 188 7.61 -4.15 24.71
N LYS A 189 7.05 -3.14 25.38
CA LYS A 189 7.80 -2.40 26.40
C LYS A 189 8.29 -3.43 27.41
N ASP A 190 9.60 -3.60 27.47
CA ASP A 190 10.25 -4.42 28.49
C ASP A 190 9.73 -3.97 29.86
N GLU A 191 9.07 -4.88 30.58
CA GLU A 191 8.64 -4.58 31.94
C GLU A 191 9.89 -4.36 32.81
N GLU A 192 10.04 -3.11 33.29
CA GLU A 192 11.03 -2.69 34.27
C GLU A 192 11.17 -3.77 35.36
N SER A 193 12.33 -4.43 35.39
CA SER A 193 12.57 -5.59 36.25
C SER A 193 12.48 -5.20 37.73
N ALA A 194 11.30 -5.37 38.31
CA ALA A 194 11.04 -5.14 39.72
C ALA A 194 11.93 -6.09 40.55
N ALA A 195 13.00 -5.55 41.12
CA ALA A 195 13.97 -6.30 41.90
C ALA A 195 13.35 -6.85 43.20
N VAL A 196 12.75 -8.04 43.12
CA VAL A 196 12.26 -8.79 44.26
C VAL A 196 13.44 -9.23 45.13
N GLY A 197 13.60 -8.57 46.27
CA GLY A 197 14.71 -8.81 47.19
C GLY A 197 14.66 -10.21 47.82
N VAL A 198 15.59 -11.08 47.43
CA VAL A 198 15.80 -12.39 48.07
C VAL A 198 16.72 -12.22 49.27
N ARG A 199 16.17 -12.28 50.49
CA ARG A 199 16.96 -12.48 51.71
C ARG A 199 17.48 -13.91 51.77
N VAL A 200 18.79 -14.09 51.79
CA VAL A 200 19.43 -15.38 52.16
C VAL A 200 19.88 -15.32 53.61
N GLN A 201 19.38 -16.23 54.45
CA GLN A 201 19.81 -16.37 55.84
C GLN A 201 21.17 -17.07 55.91
N GLY A 202 22.21 -16.34 56.35
CA GLY A 202 23.49 -16.90 56.74
C GLY A 202 23.53 -17.25 58.23
N VAL A 203 23.90 -18.48 58.58
CA VAL A 203 23.98 -18.97 59.97
C VAL A 203 25.44 -19.07 60.45
N LEU A 204 25.71 -18.37 61.56
CA LEU A 204 26.81 -18.48 62.54
C LEU A 204 28.25 -18.79 62.08
N MET A 205 29.13 -17.77 62.25
CA MET A 205 30.39 -17.77 63.04
C MET A 205 30.91 -16.30 63.15
N GLY A 206 31.69 -15.87 64.17
CA GLY A 206 32.03 -16.52 65.45
C GLY A 206 33.11 -15.76 66.25
N ALA A 207 32.72 -14.90 67.21
CA ALA A 207 33.60 -14.05 68.05
C ALA A 207 34.41 -12.96 67.26
N VAL A 208 35.01 -11.91 67.83
CA VAL A 208 35.48 -11.60 69.20
C VAL A 208 35.16 -10.13 69.60
N MET A 209 35.10 -9.92 70.91
CA MET A 209 34.83 -8.70 71.67
C MET A 209 35.93 -7.62 71.56
N ALA A 210 35.56 -6.35 71.36
CA ALA A 210 36.36 -5.18 71.78
C ALA A 210 35.48 -3.93 71.96
N ALA A 211 35.38 -3.44 73.19
CA ALA A 211 34.77 -2.14 73.50
C ALA A 211 35.86 -1.17 73.97
N ARG A 212 35.71 0.13 73.67
CA ARG A 212 35.97 1.25 74.59
C ARG A 212 35.68 2.62 73.97
N LEU A 213 34.90 3.39 74.73
CA LEU A 213 34.81 4.86 74.82
C LEU A 213 34.49 5.62 73.52
#